data_AF-A0A2S7T7A2-F1
#
_entry.id   AF-A0A2S7T7A2-F1
#
_cell.length_a   1.000
_cell.length_b   1.000
_cell.length_c   1.000
_cell.angle_alpha   90.00
_cell.angle_beta   90.00
_cell.angle_gamma   90.00
#
_symmetry.space_group_name_H-M   'P 1'
#
loop_
_entity.id
_entity.type
_entity.pdbx_description
1 polymer ?
#
loop_
_entity_poly.entity_id
_entity_poly.type
_entity_poly.pdbx_seq_one_letter_code
_entity_poly.pdbx_strand_id
1 'polypeptide(L)'
;MTTSTFFRYSINSLRKMVRLRSVSQQLSKTENQTVTDLFELAAEPQFEIKKDKEFDQLMEVSESDPKVRDLIKRYGADRKIMRKMYDQLVLHGAGRFARGYWVAAASLAFPETLDALFRHFNGDIFLLRGHSEHNSGLKVAYRMFTYFSDQESSAIEDI
;
A
#
# COMPACT_ATOMS: atom_id res chain seq x y z
N MET A 1 -34.99 -11.69 -13.29
CA MET A 1 -34.49 -12.38 -12.08
C MET A 1 -32.98 -12.42 -12.17
N THR A 2 -32.29 -11.53 -11.47
CA THR A 2 -30.83 -11.51 -11.37
C THR A 2 -30.47 -11.65 -9.90
N THR A 3 -30.05 -12.84 -9.54
CA THR A 3 -29.48 -13.21 -8.24
C THR A 3 -28.22 -12.37 -7.99
N SER A 4 -28.35 -11.33 -7.17
CA SER A 4 -27.21 -10.62 -6.61
C SER A 4 -26.54 -11.52 -5.58
N THR A 5 -25.40 -12.06 -5.97
CA THR A 5 -24.55 -12.93 -5.15
C THR A 5 -24.00 -12.13 -3.98
N PHE A 6 -24.74 -12.12 -2.88
CA PHE A 6 -24.27 -11.72 -1.55
C PHE A 6 -23.04 -12.56 -1.19
N PHE A 7 -21.82 -12.03 -1.37
CA PHE A 7 -20.62 -12.73 -0.91
C PHE A 7 -20.36 -12.43 0.57
N ARG A 8 -20.39 -13.53 1.31
CA ARG A 8 -20.34 -13.70 2.76
C ARG A 8 -18.96 -13.28 3.29
N TYR A 9 -18.88 -12.17 4.03
CA TYR A 9 -17.68 -11.76 4.76
C TYR A 9 -17.35 -12.79 5.87
N SER A 10 -16.12 -13.30 5.88
CA SER A 10 -15.60 -14.14 6.98
C SER A 10 -15.24 -13.27 8.18
N ILE A 11 -15.50 -13.74 9.41
CA ILE A 11 -15.25 -13.03 10.68
C ILE A 11 -13.78 -12.55 10.80
N ASN A 12 -12.85 -13.23 10.11
CA ASN A 12 -11.43 -12.84 10.05
C ASN A 12 -11.18 -11.56 9.23
N SER A 13 -11.95 -11.26 8.19
CA SER A 13 -11.79 -10.03 7.39
C SER A 13 -12.32 -8.79 8.11
N LEU A 14 -13.35 -8.96 8.95
CA LEU A 14 -13.87 -7.89 9.82
C LEU A 14 -12.89 -7.54 10.94
N ARG A 15 -12.24 -8.54 11.56
CA ARG A 15 -11.18 -8.31 12.55
C ARG A 15 -9.95 -7.64 11.93
N LYS A 16 -9.60 -8.01 10.69
CA LYS A 16 -8.53 -7.38 9.90
C LYS A 16 -8.87 -5.91 9.62
N MET A 17 -10.11 -5.61 9.22
CA MET A 17 -10.62 -4.25 8.97
C MET A 17 -10.58 -3.34 10.21
N VAL A 18 -10.99 -3.83 11.39
CA VAL A 18 -10.95 -3.05 12.63
C VAL A 18 -9.52 -2.74 13.07
N ARG A 19 -8.61 -3.71 12.96
CA ARG A 19 -7.18 -3.48 13.25
C ARG A 19 -6.54 -2.52 12.26
N LEU A 20 -6.81 -2.68 10.96
CA LEU A 20 -6.33 -1.76 9.92
C LEU A 20 -6.82 -0.34 10.15
N ARG A 21 -8.09 -0.16 10.54
CA ARG A 21 -8.67 1.15 10.85
C ARG A 21 -7.99 1.81 12.06
N SER A 22 -7.63 1.03 13.09
CA SER A 22 -6.90 1.54 14.25
C SER A 22 -5.48 1.97 13.91
N VAL A 23 -4.74 1.15 13.15
CA VAL A 23 -3.37 1.47 12.70
C VAL A 23 -3.39 2.66 11.75
N SER A 24 -4.36 2.69 10.84
CA SER A 24 -4.67 3.80 9.94
C SER A 24 -4.89 5.13 10.67
N GLN A 25 -5.72 5.14 11.72
CA GLN A 25 -6.00 6.35 12.48
C GLN A 25 -4.80 6.81 13.33
N GLN A 26 -3.92 5.89 13.71
CA GLN A 26 -2.68 6.22 14.41
C GLN A 26 -1.64 6.82 13.44
N LEU A 27 -1.61 6.34 12.20
CA LEU A 27 -0.81 6.92 11.11
C LEU A 27 -1.34 8.28 10.65
N SER A 28 -2.66 8.47 10.59
CA SER A 28 -3.27 9.73 10.11
C SER A 28 -3.20 10.87 11.12
N LYS A 29 -3.14 10.59 12.43
CA LYS A 29 -2.98 11.63 13.46
C LYS A 29 -1.61 12.33 13.38
N THR A 30 -0.65 11.70 12.71
CA THR A 30 0.67 12.27 12.41
C THR A 30 0.64 13.29 11.27
N GLU A 31 -0.41 13.36 10.44
CA GLU A 31 -0.48 14.23 9.26
C GLU A 31 -1.04 15.65 9.50
N ASN A 32 -1.60 15.96 10.68
CA ASN A 32 -2.19 17.28 10.97
C ASN A 32 -1.22 18.27 11.66
N GLN A 33 0.10 18.04 11.53
CA GLN A 33 1.14 18.87 12.14
C GLN A 33 1.68 19.89 11.13
N THR A 34 2.03 21.10 11.57
CA THR A 34 2.53 22.14 10.67
C THR A 34 3.85 21.73 10.02
N VAL A 35 4.25 22.35 8.90
CA VAL A 35 5.47 21.96 8.16
C VAL A 35 6.73 22.03 9.05
N THR A 36 6.73 22.94 10.04
CA THR A 36 7.78 23.06 11.06
C THR A 36 7.75 21.90 12.05
N ASP A 37 6.57 21.53 12.54
CA ASP A 37 6.38 20.39 13.44
C ASP A 37 6.74 19.05 12.76
N LEU A 38 6.46 18.90 11.46
CA LEU A 38 6.80 17.70 10.68
C LEU A 38 8.32 17.50 10.56
N PHE A 39 9.07 18.59 10.39
CA PHE A 39 10.53 18.56 10.32
C PHE A 39 11.16 18.25 11.67
N GLU A 40 10.61 18.82 12.75
CA GLU A 40 11.08 18.59 14.11
C GLU A 40 10.76 17.15 14.58
N LEU A 41 9.56 16.66 14.26
CA LEU A 41 9.14 15.29 14.54
C LEU A 41 9.87 14.24 13.69
N ALA A 42 10.22 14.55 12.43
CA ALA A 42 11.02 13.67 11.59
C ALA A 42 12.49 13.59 12.03
N ALA A 43 12.99 14.62 12.73
CA ALA A 43 14.32 14.62 13.32
C ALA A 43 14.39 13.82 14.64
N GLU A 44 13.25 13.40 15.19
CA GLU A 44 13.20 12.59 16.41
C GLU A 44 13.53 11.11 16.12
N PRO A 45 14.52 10.50 16.81
CA PRO A 45 14.87 9.09 16.64
C PRO A 45 13.69 8.14 16.89
N GLN A 46 12.79 8.49 17.81
CA GLN A 46 11.59 7.71 18.10
C GLN A 46 10.60 7.61 16.92
N PHE A 47 10.63 8.56 15.98
CA PHE A 47 9.73 8.59 14.84
C PHE A 47 10.07 7.54 13.79
N GLU A 48 11.37 7.38 13.48
CA GLU A 48 11.85 6.33 12.58
C GLU A 48 11.57 4.94 13.16
N ILE A 49 11.84 4.73 14.45
CA ILE A 49 11.57 3.46 15.16
C ILE A 49 10.08 3.09 15.10
N LYS A 50 9.18 4.08 15.23
CA LYS A 50 7.73 3.86 15.15
C LYS A 50 7.30 3.46 13.73
N LYS A 51 7.81 4.15 12.70
CA LYS A 51 7.56 3.82 11.30
C LYS A 51 8.08 2.44 10.92
N ASP A 52 9.20 2.02 11.48
CA ASP A 52 9.75 0.67 11.28
C ASP A 52 8.85 -0.39 11.87
N LYS A 53 8.40 -0.20 13.11
CA LYS A 53 7.48 -1.13 13.77
C LYS A 53 6.14 -1.25 13.05
N GLU A 54 5.59 -0.15 12.55
CA GLU A 54 4.31 -0.14 11.80
C GLU A 54 4.45 -0.85 10.45
N PHE A 55 5.58 -0.69 9.77
CA PHE A 55 5.87 -1.40 8.53
C PHE A 55 6.10 -2.90 8.75
N ASP A 56 6.80 -3.29 9.82
CA ASP A 56 6.96 -4.70 10.17
C ASP A 56 5.61 -5.38 10.41
N GLN A 57 4.68 -4.71 11.10
CA GLN A 57 3.32 -5.20 11.27
C GLN A 57 2.57 -5.33 9.93
N LEU A 58 2.75 -4.38 9.01
CA LEU A 58 2.21 -4.49 7.65
C LEU A 58 2.77 -5.72 6.94
N MET A 59 4.08 -5.95 7.03
CA MET A 59 4.73 -7.10 6.42
C MET A 59 4.24 -8.42 7.02
N GLU A 60 4.11 -8.53 8.34
CA GLU A 60 3.53 -9.71 9.00
C GLU A 60 2.11 -10.00 8.49
N VAL A 61 1.27 -8.96 8.38
CA VAL A 61 -0.10 -9.09 7.88
C VAL A 61 -0.12 -9.50 6.41
N SER A 62 0.81 -8.99 5.61
CA SER A 62 0.91 -9.29 4.17
C SER A 62 1.43 -10.71 3.95
N GLU A 63 2.49 -11.11 4.65
CA GLU A 63 3.11 -12.44 4.60
C GLU A 63 2.20 -13.56 5.17
N SER A 64 1.19 -13.20 5.97
CA SER A 64 0.17 -14.14 6.43
C SER A 64 -0.72 -14.69 5.31
N ASP A 65 -0.81 -13.99 4.17
CA ASP A 65 -1.49 -14.47 2.96
C ASP A 65 -0.52 -15.31 2.12
N PRO A 66 -0.79 -16.62 1.89
CA PRO A 66 0.06 -17.47 1.08
C PRO A 66 0.32 -16.92 -0.33
N LYS A 67 -0.67 -16.26 -0.96
CA LYS A 67 -0.53 -15.72 -2.32
C LYS A 67 0.45 -14.56 -2.36
N VAL A 68 0.39 -13.68 -1.36
CA VAL A 68 1.35 -12.56 -1.22
C VAL A 68 2.76 -13.11 -1.00
N ARG A 69 2.92 -14.09 -0.11
CA ARG A 69 4.21 -14.72 0.15
C ARG A 69 4.79 -15.41 -1.11
N ASP A 70 3.94 -16.05 -1.89
CA ASP A 70 4.35 -16.70 -3.15
C ASP A 70 4.78 -15.67 -4.20
N LEU A 71 4.12 -14.51 -4.27
CA LEU A 71 4.54 -13.39 -5.13
C LEU A 71 5.89 -12.83 -4.69
N ILE A 72 6.07 -12.53 -3.40
CA ILE A 72 7.35 -12.04 -2.85
C ILE A 72 8.48 -12.99 -3.23
N LYS A 73 8.28 -14.30 -3.07
CA LYS A 73 9.26 -15.32 -3.48
C LYS A 73 9.48 -15.37 -4.99
N ARG A 74 8.40 -15.34 -5.78
CA ARG A 74 8.44 -15.41 -7.25
C ARG A 74 9.28 -14.28 -7.85
N TYR A 75 9.13 -13.07 -7.33
CA TYR A 75 9.87 -11.90 -7.78
C TYR A 75 11.22 -11.72 -7.06
N GLY A 76 11.62 -12.65 -6.19
CA GLY A 76 12.90 -12.57 -5.45
C GLY A 76 13.00 -11.35 -4.53
N ALA A 77 11.87 -10.83 -4.06
CA ALA A 77 11.81 -9.64 -3.23
C ALA A 77 12.06 -9.97 -1.76
N ASP A 78 12.63 -9.01 -1.04
CA ASP A 78 12.77 -9.03 0.41
C ASP A 78 11.99 -7.86 1.05
N ARG A 79 12.02 -7.76 2.38
CA ARG A 79 11.35 -6.66 3.10
C ARG A 79 11.91 -5.28 2.73
N LYS A 80 13.16 -5.19 2.27
CA LYS A 80 13.77 -3.93 1.83
C LYS A 80 13.17 -3.47 0.51
N ILE A 81 12.98 -4.38 -0.44
CA ILE A 81 12.26 -4.09 -1.70
C ILE A 81 10.81 -3.70 -1.43
N MET A 82 10.13 -4.42 -0.54
CA MET A 82 8.76 -4.08 -0.13
C MET A 82 8.69 -2.68 0.49
N ARG A 83 9.66 -2.31 1.32
CA ARG A 83 9.75 -0.97 1.91
C ARG A 83 9.96 0.09 0.83
N LYS A 84 10.87 -0.12 -0.12
CA LYS A 84 11.07 0.82 -1.22
C LYS A 84 9.80 1.04 -2.04
N MET A 85 9.06 -0.03 -2.37
CA MET A 85 7.77 0.11 -3.06
C MET A 85 6.77 0.91 -2.24
N TYR A 86 6.68 0.65 -0.94
CA TYR A 86 5.84 1.44 -0.03
C TYR A 86 6.22 2.93 -0.05
N ASP A 87 7.50 3.23 0.11
CA ASP A 87 8.00 4.61 0.15
C ASP A 87 7.78 5.33 -1.19
N GLN A 88 7.98 4.65 -2.32
CA GLN A 88 7.65 5.18 -3.65
C GLN A 88 6.15 5.46 -3.79
N LEU A 89 5.29 4.55 -3.35
CA LEU A 89 3.84 4.78 -3.36
C LEU A 89 3.48 6.01 -2.52
N VAL A 90 4.03 6.14 -1.31
CA VAL A 90 3.78 7.31 -0.46
C VAL A 90 4.26 8.60 -1.14
N LEU A 91 5.49 8.60 -1.65
CA LEU A 91 6.11 9.73 -2.33
C LEU A 91 5.27 10.23 -3.52
N HIS A 92 4.69 9.32 -4.30
CA HIS A 92 3.86 9.64 -5.47
C HIS A 92 2.37 9.84 -5.14
N GLY A 93 2.03 9.92 -3.85
CA GLY A 93 0.71 10.32 -3.38
C GLY A 93 -0.27 9.18 -3.14
N ALA A 94 0.17 7.93 -2.98
CA ALA A 94 -0.63 6.82 -2.46
C ALA A 94 -0.57 6.71 -0.92
N GLY A 95 0.11 7.63 -0.23
CA GLY A 95 0.06 7.80 1.21
C GLY A 95 -1.21 8.51 1.67
N ARG A 96 -2.38 7.93 1.36
CA ARG A 96 -3.70 8.49 1.74
C ARG A 96 -4.74 7.39 1.89
N PHE A 97 -5.88 7.75 2.47
CA PHE A 97 -7.01 6.84 2.65
C PHE A 97 -7.94 6.80 1.43
N ALA A 98 -8.33 5.59 1.03
CA ALA A 98 -9.42 5.33 0.09
C ALA A 98 -10.34 4.25 0.67
N ARG A 99 -11.63 4.55 0.86
CA ARG A 99 -12.63 3.62 1.42
C ARG A 99 -12.18 2.85 2.67
N GLY A 100 -11.38 3.49 3.53
CA GLY A 100 -10.88 2.88 4.78
C GLY A 100 -9.56 2.11 4.67
N TYR A 101 -8.94 2.09 3.48
CA TYR A 101 -7.61 1.52 3.26
C TYR A 101 -6.56 2.62 3.16
N TRP A 102 -5.44 2.46 3.88
CA TRP A 102 -4.23 3.22 3.57
C TRP A 102 -3.66 2.64 2.28
N VAL A 103 -3.75 3.39 1.18
CA VAL A 103 -3.58 2.85 -0.17
C VAL A 103 -2.20 2.20 -0.33
N ALA A 104 -1.12 2.87 0.05
CA ALA A 104 0.23 2.31 -0.06
C ALA A 104 0.40 0.97 0.69
N ALA A 105 -0.17 0.83 1.89
CA ALA A 105 -0.11 -0.43 2.64
C ALA A 105 -1.01 -1.51 2.01
N ALA A 106 -2.23 -1.13 1.64
CA ALA A 106 -3.17 -2.06 1.03
C ALA A 106 -2.62 -2.62 -0.28
N SER A 107 -1.98 -1.79 -1.12
CA SER A 107 -1.38 -2.23 -2.37
C SER A 107 -0.35 -3.35 -2.20
N LEU A 108 0.36 -3.38 -1.06
CA LEU A 108 1.32 -4.45 -0.74
C LEU A 108 0.67 -5.68 -0.09
N ALA A 109 -0.51 -5.52 0.50
CA ALA A 109 -1.20 -6.57 1.25
C ALA A 109 -2.19 -7.38 0.40
N PHE A 110 -2.55 -6.90 -0.80
CA PHE A 110 -3.44 -7.61 -1.73
C PHE A 110 -2.64 -8.20 -2.91
N PRO A 111 -2.85 -9.49 -3.26
CA PRO A 111 -2.07 -10.16 -4.30
C PRO A 111 -2.11 -9.49 -5.67
N GLU A 112 -3.29 -9.04 -6.13
CA GLU A 112 -3.45 -8.48 -7.47
C GLU A 112 -2.70 -7.15 -7.64
N THR A 113 -2.84 -6.26 -6.65
CA THR A 113 -2.12 -4.99 -6.63
C THR A 113 -0.63 -5.19 -6.44
N LEU A 114 -0.22 -6.14 -5.60
CA LEU A 114 1.19 -6.43 -5.36
C LEU A 114 1.87 -7.00 -6.62
N ASP A 115 1.22 -7.92 -7.33
CA ASP A 115 1.74 -8.42 -8.60
C ASP A 115 1.88 -7.29 -9.63
N ALA A 116 0.89 -6.41 -9.75
CA ALA A 116 0.98 -5.25 -10.63
C ALA A 116 2.16 -4.34 -10.25
N LEU A 117 2.39 -4.07 -8.97
CA LEU A 117 3.55 -3.29 -8.53
C LEU A 117 4.87 -3.97 -8.92
N PHE A 118 5.01 -5.27 -8.69
CA PHE A 118 6.23 -5.99 -9.04
C PHE A 118 6.51 -6.00 -10.53
N ARG A 119 5.49 -6.06 -11.39
CA ARG A 119 5.66 -6.01 -12.85
C ARG A 119 6.30 -4.70 -13.33
N HIS A 120 6.14 -3.61 -12.57
CA HIS A 120 6.58 -2.27 -12.96
C HIS A 120 7.65 -1.68 -12.06
N PHE A 121 8.14 -2.44 -11.08
CA PHE A 121 9.16 -1.98 -10.15
C PHE A 121 10.52 -2.59 -10.51
N ASN A 122 11.53 -1.74 -10.72
CA ASN A 122 12.87 -2.21 -11.10
C ASN A 122 13.82 -2.47 -9.92
N GLY A 123 13.35 -2.26 -8.69
CA GLY A 123 14.15 -2.36 -7.46
C GLY A 123 14.41 -1.02 -6.77
N ASP A 124 14.16 0.10 -7.47
CA ASP A 124 14.28 1.47 -6.93
C ASP A 124 13.05 2.34 -7.23
N ILE A 125 12.55 2.29 -8.46
CA ILE A 125 11.44 3.15 -8.94
C ILE A 125 10.42 2.35 -9.77
N PHE A 126 9.25 2.95 -9.95
CA PHE A 126 8.24 2.46 -10.89
C PHE A 126 8.54 2.95 -12.31
N LEU A 127 8.47 2.05 -13.29
CA LEU A 127 8.72 2.33 -14.70
C LEU A 127 7.57 1.81 -15.56
N LEU A 128 6.83 2.72 -16.18
CA LEU A 128 5.80 2.41 -17.16
C LEU A 128 6.29 2.74 -18.56
N ARG A 129 5.95 1.90 -19.53
CA ARG A 129 6.32 2.12 -20.93
C ARG A 129 5.74 3.45 -21.43
N GLY A 130 6.56 4.25 -22.09
CA GLY A 130 6.14 5.54 -22.66
C GLY A 130 5.94 6.67 -21.64
N HIS A 131 6.34 6.48 -20.38
CA HIS A 131 6.27 7.50 -19.34
C HIS A 131 7.67 7.82 -18.80
N SER A 132 7.89 9.05 -18.34
CA SER A 132 9.08 9.39 -17.55
C SER A 132 9.02 8.69 -16.18
N GLU A 133 10.14 8.63 -15.47
CA GLU A 133 10.20 8.05 -14.11
C GLU A 133 9.18 8.70 -13.17
N HIS A 134 9.16 10.03 -13.13
CA HIS A 134 8.21 10.80 -12.31
C HIS A 134 6.75 10.49 -12.69
N ASN A 135 6.44 10.48 -13.98
CA ASN A 135 5.06 10.21 -14.44
C ASN A 135 4.65 8.75 -14.22
N SER A 136 5.60 7.81 -14.25
CA SER A 136 5.37 6.40 -13.96
C SER A 136 4.93 6.21 -12.51
N GLY A 137 5.69 6.79 -11.57
CA GLY A 137 5.35 6.76 -10.15
C GLY A 137 3.98 7.37 -9.85
N LEU A 138 3.69 8.56 -10.37
CA LEU A 138 2.39 9.22 -10.23
C LEU A 138 1.24 8.38 -10.81
N LYS A 139 1.44 7.78 -11.99
CA LYS A 139 0.42 6.97 -12.65
C LYS A 139 0.14 5.70 -11.84
N VAL A 140 1.16 5.01 -11.36
CA VAL A 140 1.00 3.83 -10.49
C VAL A 140 0.24 4.19 -9.22
N ALA A 141 0.66 5.24 -8.51
CA ALA A 141 0.02 5.68 -7.27
C ALA A 141 -1.46 6.09 -7.49
N TYR A 142 -1.74 6.82 -8.57
CA TYR A 142 -3.11 7.18 -8.95
C TYR A 142 -3.96 5.95 -9.22
N ARG A 143 -3.43 4.95 -9.95
CA ARG A 143 -4.16 3.73 -10.27
C ARG A 143 -4.41 2.85 -9.04
N MET A 144 -3.46 2.77 -8.12
CA MET A 144 -3.68 2.15 -6.81
C MET A 144 -4.80 2.85 -6.04
N PHE A 145 -4.79 4.18 -6.03
CA PHE A 145 -5.84 4.96 -5.38
C PHE A 145 -7.21 4.70 -6.02
N THR A 146 -7.31 4.70 -7.35
CA THR A 146 -8.55 4.37 -8.09
C THR A 146 -9.02 2.95 -7.81
N TYR A 147 -8.13 1.97 -7.81
CA TYR A 147 -8.47 0.58 -7.48
C TYR A 147 -9.17 0.46 -6.12
N PHE A 148 -8.63 1.09 -5.07
CA PHE A 148 -9.26 1.04 -3.75
C PHE A 148 -10.45 2.00 -3.60
N SER A 149 -10.50 3.08 -4.38
CA SER A 149 -11.60 4.06 -4.36
C SER A 149 -12.82 3.58 -5.10
N ASP A 150 -12.68 2.84 -6.19
CA ASP A 150 -13.78 2.48 -7.09
C ASP A 150 -14.03 0.95 -7.13
N GLN A 151 -13.07 0.13 -6.65
CA GLN A 151 -13.07 -1.34 -6.77
C GLN A 151 -13.10 -1.83 -8.21
N GLU A 152 -12.48 -1.07 -9.11
CA GLU A 152 -12.39 -1.42 -10.52
C GLU A 152 -11.09 -2.21 -10.79
N SER A 153 -11.20 -3.50 -11.07
CA SER A 153 -10.03 -4.35 -11.38
C SER A 153 -9.29 -3.90 -12.66
N SER A 154 -9.98 -3.27 -13.60
CA SER A 154 -9.39 -2.67 -14.81
C SER A 154 -8.34 -1.61 -14.48
N ALA A 155 -8.43 -0.96 -13.31
CA ALA A 155 -7.51 0.12 -12.92
C ALA A 155 -6.06 -0.36 -12.80
N ILE A 156 -5.82 -1.65 -12.56
CA ILE A 156 -4.48 -2.25 -12.44
C ILE A 156 -4.07 -3.09 -13.66
N GLU A 157 -4.94 -3.23 -14.66
CA GLU A 157 -4.63 -3.89 -15.95
C GLU A 157 -3.87 -2.94 -16.88
N ASP A 158 -4.11 -1.63 -16.75
CA ASP A 158 -3.57 -0.54 -17.56
C ASP A 158 -2.24 0.05 -17.04
N ILE A 159 -1.68 -0.53 -15.98
CA ILE A 159 -0.30 -0.25 -15.57
C ILE A 159 0.56 -1.39 -16.04
#